data_AF-A0A962YUZ9-F1
#
_entry.id   AF-A0A962YUZ9-F1
#
_cell.length_a   1.000
_cell.length_b   1.000
_cell.length_c   1.000
_cell.angle_alpha   90.00
_cell.angle_beta   90.00
_cell.angle_gamma   90.00
#
_symmetry.space_group_name_H-M   'P 1'
#
loop_
_entity.id
_entity.type
_entity.pdbx_description
1 polymer ?
#
loop_
_entity_poly.entity_id
_entity_poly.type
_entity_poly.pdbx_seq_one_letter_code
_entity_poly.pdbx_strand_id
1 'polypeptide(L)'
;MELACLDLEGVLVPEIWINVAERTGIEALRLTTRDIPDYDQLMRRRLGLLDQHGLKLSDIQRVIADMGPVEGAREFLDWLRERFQV
;
A
#
# COMPACT_ATOMS: atom_id res chain seq x y z
N MET A 1 30.56 2.58 1.86
CA MET A 1 29.25 3.22 1.69
C MET A 1 28.27 2.09 1.50
N GLU A 2 27.36 1.92 2.45
CA GLU A 2 26.38 0.83 2.44
C GLU A 2 25.01 1.42 2.08
N LEU A 3 24.26 0.70 1.24
CA LEU A 3 22.93 1.08 0.77
C LEU A 3 21.90 0.25 1.52
N ALA A 4 20.86 0.90 2.04
CA ALA A 4 19.71 0.24 2.64
C ALA A 4 18.52 0.34 1.70
N CYS A 5 18.02 -0.80 1.22
CA CYS A 5 16.77 -0.88 0.46
C CYS A 5 15.68 -1.42 1.36
N LEU A 6 14.56 -0.70 1.44
CA LEU A 6 13.41 -1.08 2.26
C LEU A 6 12.24 -1.45 1.38
N ASP A 7 11.46 -2.44 1.84
CA ASP A 7 10.08 -2.55 1.40
C ASP A 7 9.26 -1.38 1.97
N LEU A 8 8.10 -1.12 1.38
CA LEU A 8 7.24 0.01 1.72
C LEU A 8 6.08 -0.43 2.63
N GLU A 9 5.20 -1.26 2.10
CA GLU A 9 4.00 -1.75 2.80
C GLU A 9 4.40 -2.77 3.86
N GLY A 10 3.83 -2.66 5.06
CA GLY A 10 4.18 -3.50 6.22
C GLY A 10 5.49 -3.12 6.93
N VAL A 11 6.30 -2.22 6.35
CA VAL A 11 7.54 -1.70 6.95
C VAL A 11 7.41 -0.23 7.34
N LEU A 12 7.04 0.62 6.39
CA LEU A 12 6.95 2.08 6.58
C LEU A 12 5.51 2.58 6.60
N VAL A 13 4.63 1.90 5.85
CA VAL A 13 3.20 2.24 5.74
C VAL A 13 2.35 0.98 5.87
N PRO A 14 1.08 1.09 6.26
CA PRO A 14 0.17 -0.05 6.25
C PRO A 14 -0.10 -0.57 4.83
N GLU A 15 -0.67 -1.77 4.72
CA GLU A 15 -1.12 -2.36 3.45
C GLU A 15 -2.19 -1.49 2.78
N ILE A 16 -1.89 -0.94 1.60
CA ILE A 16 -2.70 0.04 0.88
C ILE A 16 -4.02 -0.58 0.44
N TRP A 17 -3.97 -1.73 -0.24
CA TRP A 17 -5.18 -2.35 -0.79
C TRP A 17 -6.14 -2.84 0.29
N ILE A 18 -5.63 -3.24 1.45
CA ILE A 18 -6.45 -3.59 2.61
C ILE A 18 -7.17 -2.34 3.14
N ASN A 19 -6.46 -1.22 3.28
CA ASN A 19 -7.07 0.05 3.72
C ASN A 19 -8.09 0.60 2.71
N VAL A 20 -7.79 0.51 1.41
CA VAL A 20 -8.74 0.87 0.34
C VAL A 20 -10.00 0.01 0.45
N ALA A 21 -9.86 -1.31 0.65
CA ALA A 21 -11.01 -2.19 0.84
C ALA A 21 -11.86 -1.79 2.06
N GLU A 22 -11.24 -1.49 3.19
CA GLU A 22 -11.93 -1.10 4.42
C GLU A 22 -12.66 0.24 4.29
N ARG A 23 -12.02 1.23 3.66
CA ARG A 23 -12.61 2.56 3.47
C ARG A 23 -13.73 2.59 2.42
N THR A 24 -13.64 1.73 1.41
CA THR A 24 -14.64 1.65 0.33
C THR A 24 -15.74 0.62 0.61
N GLY A 25 -15.54 -0.28 1.58
CA GLY A 25 -16.43 -1.41 1.86
C GLY A 25 -16.34 -2.54 0.84
N ILE A 26 -15.34 -2.53 -0.05
CA ILE A 26 -15.19 -3.52 -1.13
C ILE A 26 -14.25 -4.63 -0.66
N GLU A 27 -14.78 -5.65 0.02
CA GLU A 27 -13.98 -6.77 0.56
C GLU A 27 -13.13 -7.48 -0.50
N ALA A 28 -13.60 -7.51 -1.75
CA ALA A 28 -12.88 -8.12 -2.86
C ALA A 28 -11.52 -7.46 -3.16
N LEU A 29 -11.27 -6.23 -2.70
CA LEU A 29 -9.98 -5.55 -2.83
C LEU A 29 -8.94 -6.04 -1.81
N ARG A 30 -9.34 -6.81 -0.77
CA ARG A 30 -8.44 -7.39 0.24
C ARG A 30 -7.59 -8.54 -0.28
N LEU A 31 -7.91 -9.09 -1.46
CA LEU A 31 -7.13 -10.19 -2.03
C LEU A 31 -5.67 -9.77 -2.25
N THR A 32 -4.79 -10.70 -1.92
CA THR A 32 -3.33 -10.57 -2.01
C THR A 32 -2.76 -11.58 -3.00
N THR A 33 -1.44 -11.55 -3.20
CA THR A 33 -0.74 -12.56 -4.00
C THR A 33 -0.77 -13.96 -3.36
N ARG A 34 -1.16 -14.08 -2.09
CA ARG A 34 -1.41 -15.39 -1.46
C ARG A 34 -2.70 -16.04 -1.99
N ASP A 35 -3.67 -15.22 -2.37
CA ASP A 35 -4.96 -15.65 -2.90
C ASP A 35 -4.93 -15.78 -4.44
N ILE A 36 -4.28 -14.81 -5.09
CA ILE A 36 -4.10 -14.74 -6.54
C ILE A 36 -2.60 -14.59 -6.84
N PRO A 37 -1.86 -15.69 -7.06
CA PRO A 37 -0.41 -15.65 -7.25
C PRO A 37 0.06 -14.83 -8.46
N ASP A 38 -0.75 -14.77 -9.51
CA ASP A 38 -0.45 -13.97 -10.71
C ASP A 38 -0.77 -12.48 -10.46
N TYR A 39 0.29 -11.67 -10.41
CA TYR A 39 0.17 -10.24 -10.14
C TYR A 39 -0.61 -9.49 -11.22
N ASP A 40 -0.46 -9.84 -12.50
CA ASP A 40 -1.20 -9.21 -13.59
C ASP A 40 -2.69 -9.52 -13.48
N GLN A 41 -3.03 -10.76 -13.14
CA GLN A 41 -4.40 -11.16 -12.88
C GLN A 41 -5.00 -10.39 -11.69
N LEU A 42 -4.26 -10.29 -10.59
CA LEU A 42 -4.68 -9.54 -9.41
C LEU A 42 -4.93 -8.06 -9.73
N MET A 43 -4.02 -7.42 -10.46
CA MET A 43 -4.14 -6.01 -10.81
C MET A 43 -5.29 -5.73 -11.77
N ARG A 44 -5.50 -6.57 -12.80
CA ARG A 44 -6.66 -6.46 -13.70
C ARG A 44 -7.98 -6.58 -12.93
N ARG A 45 -8.04 -7.50 -11.96
CA ARG A 45 -9.22 -7.67 -11.11
C ARG A 45 -9.46 -6.44 -10.23
N ARG A 46 -8.42 -5.88 -9.60
CA ARG A 46 -8.52 -4.65 -8.80
C ARG A 46 -9.04 -3.48 -9.64
N LEU A 47 -8.44 -3.22 -10.80
CA LEU A 47 -8.88 -2.15 -11.70
C LEU A 47 -10.33 -2.35 -12.17
N GLY A 48 -10.73 -3.57 -12.48
CA GLY A 48 -12.12 -3.88 -12.83
C GLY A 48 -13.11 -3.61 -11.69
N LEU A 49 -12.73 -3.92 -10.44
CA LEU A 49 -13.56 -3.58 -9.27
C LEU A 49 -13.69 -2.07 -9.07
N LEU A 50 -12.59 -1.32 -9.24
CA LEU A 50 -12.61 0.14 -9.14
C LEU A 50 -13.56 0.75 -10.17
N ASP A 51 -13.48 0.30 -11.43
CA ASP A 51 -14.34 0.75 -12.53
C ASP A 51 -15.82 0.44 -12.26
N GLN A 52 -16.13 -0.80 -11.84
CA GLN A 52 -17.50 -1.22 -11.48
C GLN A 52 -18.12 -0.38 -10.37
N HIS A 53 -17.31 0.11 -9.43
CA HIS A 53 -17.77 0.92 -8.30
C HIS A 53 -17.60 2.43 -8.54
N GLY A 54 -17.16 2.83 -9.74
CA GLY A 54 -16.96 4.24 -10.11
C GLY A 54 -15.87 4.95 -9.31
N LEU A 55 -14.93 4.21 -8.71
CA LEU A 55 -13.83 4.75 -7.92
C LEU A 55 -12.74 5.33 -8.83
N LYS A 56 -12.42 6.60 -8.61
CA LYS A 56 -11.39 7.32 -9.37
C LYS A 56 -10.06 7.27 -8.64
N LEU A 57 -8.99 7.62 -9.37
CA LEU A 57 -7.66 7.78 -8.78
C LEU A 57 -7.66 8.73 -7.57
N SER A 58 -8.47 9.81 -7.63
CA SER A 58 -8.59 10.78 -6.53
C SER A 58 -9.16 10.17 -5.25
N ASP A 59 -10.03 9.15 -5.36
CA ASP A 59 -10.62 8.48 -4.20
C ASP A 59 -9.58 7.59 -3.53
N ILE A 60 -8.79 6.88 -4.33
CA ILE A 60 -7.66 6.07 -3.85
C ILE A 60 -6.59 6.95 -3.19
N GLN A 61 -6.23 8.06 -3.82
CA GLN A 61 -5.27 9.01 -3.27
C GLN A 61 -5.73 9.60 -1.93
N ARG A 62 -7.04 9.84 -1.76
CA ARG A 62 -7.59 10.32 -0.48
C ARG A 62 -7.44 9.27 0.62
N VAL A 63 -7.76 8.01 0.32
CA VAL A 63 -7.54 6.92 1.29
C VAL A 63 -6.07 6.82 1.68
N ILE A 64 -5.15 6.84 0.71
CA ILE A 64 -3.71 6.74 0.97
C ILE A 64 -3.20 7.93 1.80
N ALA A 65 -3.67 9.14 1.52
CA ALA A 65 -3.29 10.34 2.28
C ALA A 65 -3.71 10.25 3.76
N ASP A 66 -4.83 9.60 4.05
CA ASP A 66 -5.36 9.45 5.40
C ASP A 66 -4.75 8.28 6.19
N MET A 67 -4.00 7.37 5.54
CA MET A 67 -3.40 6.20 6.20
C MET A 67 -2.24 6.57 7.13
N GLY A 68 -1.39 7.51 6.68
CA GLY A 68 -0.14 7.84 7.38
C GLY A 68 0.88 6.69 7.44
N PRO A 69 2.09 6.96 7.95
CA PRO A 69 3.09 5.93 8.21
C PRO A 69 2.71 5.07 9.42
N VAL A 70 3.28 3.87 9.52
CA VAL A 70 3.15 3.06 10.76
C VAL A 70 3.88 3.74 11.91
N GLU A 71 3.47 3.43 13.14
CA GLU A 71 4.08 3.99 14.35
C GLU A 71 5.60 3.70 14.38
N GLY A 72 6.40 4.74 14.61
CA GLY A 72 7.86 4.64 14.65
C GLY A 72 8.57 4.63 13.29
N ALA A 73 7.85 4.56 12.17
CA ALA A 73 8.48 4.49 10.84
C ALA A 73 9.30 5.73 10.50
N ARG A 74 8.87 6.92 10.95
CA ARG A 74 9.61 8.15 10.74
C ARG A 74 10.92 8.15 11.52
N GLU A 75 10.86 7.83 12.80
CA GLU A 75 12.01 7.73 13.69
C GLU A 75 13.02 6.69 13.18
N PHE A 76 12.52 5.55 12.67
CA PHE A 76 13.33 4.53 12.03
C PHE A 76 14.04 5.05 10.78
N LEU A 77 13.33 5.73 9.88
CA LEU A 77 13.90 6.32 8.66
C LEU A 77 14.96 7.38 8.98
N ASP A 78 14.70 8.23 9.96
CA ASP A 78 15.64 9.27 10.38
C ASP A 78 16.92 8.63 10.96
N TRP A 79 16.78 7.59 11.79
CA TRP A 79 17.91 6.81 12.28
C TRP A 79 18.72 6.12 11.16
N LEU A 80 18.03 5.59 10.14
CA LEU A 80 18.66 4.87 9.05
C LEU A 80 19.45 5.81 8.13
N ARG A 81 18.92 7.00 7.84
CA ARG A 81 19.59 8.04 7.03
C ARG A 81 20.90 8.56 7.62
N GLU A 82 21.06 8.50 8.94
CA GLU A 82 22.32 8.87 9.60
C GLU A 82 23.45 7.86 9.36
N ARG A 83 23.11 6.62 8.96
CA ARG A 83 24.03 5.47 8.94
C ARG A 83 24.21 4.86 7.55
N PHE A 84 23.16 4.93 6.73
CA PHE A 84 23.10 4.35 5.40
C PHE A 84 22.61 5.38 4.40
N GLN A 85 22.98 5.16 3.14
CA GLN A 85 22.25 5.79 2.06
C GLN A 85 20.98 4.99 1.82
N VAL A 86 19.84 5.64 2.01
CA VAL A 86 18.47 5.13 1.87
C VAL A 86 17.64 6.10 1.04
#